data_AF-A0A523E752-F1
#
_entry.id   AF-A0A523E752-F1
#
_cell.length_a   1.000
_cell.length_b   1.000
_cell.length_c   1.000
_cell.angle_alpha   90.00
_cell.angle_beta   90.00
_cell.angle_gamma   90.00
#
_symmetry.space_group_name_H-M   'P 1'
#
loop_
_entity.id
_entity.type
_entity.pdbx_description
1 polymer ?
#
loop_
_entity_poly.entity_id
_entity_poly.type
_entity_poly.pdbx_seq_one_letter_code
_entity_poly.pdbx_strand_id
1 'polypeptide(L)' 'MKYVRDRDISLLGWDFMEVTSDEYKRECPVHGVIYSYGVALLDNADLGGLAVAAAEEKRYEFMLSVQPLRVV' A
#
# COMPACT_ATOMS: atom_id res chain seq x y z
N MET A 1 12.73 4.03 -0.03
CA MET A 1 12.38 3.26 1.18
C MET A 1 12.78 3.87 2.52
N LYS A 2 13.81 4.73 2.62
CA LYS A 2 14.16 5.42 3.89
C LYS A 2 12.96 6.10 4.58
N TYR A 3 12.07 6.74 3.80
CA TYR A 3 10.85 7.36 4.30
C TYR A 3 9.95 6.43 5.12
N VAL A 4 9.77 5.18 4.66
CA VAL A 4 8.93 4.16 5.31
C VAL A 4 9.49 3.78 6.67
N ARG A 5 10.82 3.55 6.73
CA ARG A 5 11.54 3.25 7.97
C ARG A 5 11.50 4.42 8.96
N ASP A 6 11.79 5.63 8.49
CA ASP A 6 11.92 6.80 9.36
C ASP A 6 10.60 7.23 10.03
N ARG A 7 9.46 6.74 9.52
CA ARG A 7 8.11 7.10 9.98
C ARG A 7 7.38 5.97 10.70
N ASP A 8 8.04 4.85 10.94
CA ASP A 8 7.48 3.70 11.64
C ASP A 8 6.12 3.23 11.06
N ILE A 9 6.07 3.16 9.73
CA ILE A 9 4.85 2.79 8.99
C ILE A 9 4.59 1.28 9.18
N SER A 10 3.40 0.91 9.66
CA SER A 10 3.02 -0.50 9.86
C SER A 10 2.35 -1.15 8.62
N LEU A 11 1.74 -0.33 7.76
CA LEU A 11 1.05 -0.75 6.53
C LEU A 11 1.29 0.30 5.44
N LEU A 12 1.72 -0.14 4.25
CA LEU A 12 1.74 0.69 3.04
C LEU A 12 0.62 0.22 2.10
N GLY A 13 -0.18 1.13 1.57
CA GLY A 13 -1.25 0.81 0.60
C GLY A 13 -1.13 1.63 -0.67
N TRP A 14 -1.55 1.06 -1.80
CA TRP A 14 -1.57 1.71 -3.11
C TRP A 14 -2.65 1.11 -4.03
N ASP A 15 -3.00 1.84 -5.09
CA ASP A 15 -4.06 1.51 -6.05
C ASP A 15 -3.54 0.98 -7.40
N PHE A 16 -2.24 0.73 -7.51
CA PHE A 16 -1.65 0.24 -8.74
C PHE A 16 -1.58 -1.29 -8.74
N MET A 17 -2.18 -1.92 -9.75
CA MET A 17 -1.94 -3.32 -10.05
C MET A 17 -0.65 -3.45 -10.85
N GLU A 18 0.33 -4.17 -10.31
CA GLU A 18 1.52 -4.48 -11.08
C GLU A 18 1.23 -5.47 -12.21
N VAL A 19 1.67 -5.11 -13.42
CA VAL A 19 1.71 -6.03 -14.55
C VAL A 19 3.13 -6.58 -14.66
N THR A 20 3.32 -7.86 -14.35
CA THR A 20 4.62 -8.55 -14.37
C THR A 20 5.19 -8.78 -15.80
N SER A 21 4.79 -8.00 -16.79
CA SER A 21 5.18 -8.19 -18.20
C SER A 21 6.43 -7.42 -18.61
N ASP A 22 7.15 -6.77 -17.70
CA ASP A 22 8.43 -6.14 -18.06
C ASP A 22 9.46 -7.24 -18.37
N GLU A 23 10.04 -7.20 -19.57
CA GLU A 23 10.97 -8.21 -20.13
C GLU A 23 12.19 -8.47 -19.24
N TYR A 24 12.40 -7.60 -18.26
CA TYR A 24 13.52 -7.58 -17.34
C TYR A 24 13.26 -8.23 -15.97
N LYS A 25 12.04 -8.76 -15.71
CA LYS A 25 11.66 -9.40 -14.42
C LYS A 25 12.13 -8.61 -13.20
N ARG A 26 12.13 -7.27 -13.27
CA ARG A 26 12.61 -6.43 -12.17
C ARG A 26 11.63 -6.56 -11.01
N GLU A 27 12.17 -6.76 -9.81
CA GLU A 27 11.37 -6.74 -8.59
C GLU A 27 10.66 -5.38 -8.46
N CYS A 28 9.37 -5.43 -8.17
CA CYS A 28 8.58 -4.26 -7.85
C CYS A 28 9.20 -3.51 -6.67
N PRO A 29 9.65 -2.26 -6.87
CA PRO A 29 10.31 -1.52 -5.80
C PRO A 29 9.41 -1.38 -4.56
N VAL A 30 8.08 -1.31 -4.75
CA VAL A 30 7.11 -1.20 -3.65
C VAL A 30 7.04 -2.49 -2.82
N HIS A 31 7.05 -3.67 -3.45
CA HIS A 31 7.01 -4.96 -2.74
C HIS A 31 8.23 -5.15 -1.83
N GLY A 32 9.32 -4.45 -2.11
CA GLY A 32 10.49 -4.36 -1.25
C GLY A 32 10.20 -3.99 0.21
N VAL A 33 9.09 -3.30 0.50
CA VAL A 33 8.70 -2.95 1.88
C VAL A 33 8.46 -4.18 2.77
N ILE A 34 7.94 -5.26 2.19
CA ILE A 34 7.56 -6.47 2.92
C ILE A 34 8.82 -7.12 3.50
N TYR A 35 9.77 -7.48 2.64
CA TYR A 35 10.94 -8.25 3.05
C TYR A 35 12.06 -7.38 3.64
N SER A 36 12.16 -6.10 3.26
CA SER A 36 13.25 -5.23 3.74
C SER A 36 12.93 -4.52 5.06
N TYR A 37 11.64 -4.39 5.41
CA TYR A 37 11.19 -3.61 6.57
C TYR A 37 10.12 -4.31 7.41
N GLY A 38 9.59 -5.47 6.99
CA GLY A 38 8.53 -6.18 7.72
C GLY A 38 7.18 -5.45 7.68
N VAL A 39 7.00 -4.51 6.75
CA VAL A 39 5.80 -3.68 6.63
C VAL A 39 4.76 -4.41 5.80
N ALA A 40 3.52 -4.45 6.28
CA ALA A 40 2.42 -5.04 5.52
C ALA A 40 2.14 -4.20 4.25
N LEU A 41 1.77 -4.87 3.15
CA LEU A 41 1.38 -4.21 1.90
C LEU A 41 -0.10 -4.47 1.62
N LEU A 42 -0.87 -3.40 1.42
CA LEU A 42 -2.21 -3.44 0.84
C LEU A 42 -2.08 -3.13 -0.66
N ASP A 43 -2.02 -4.20 -1.45
CA ASP A 43 -1.82 -4.13 -2.90
C ASP A 43 -3.16 -4.01 -3.65
N ASN A 44 -3.15 -3.32 -4.80
CA ASN A 44 -4.29 -3.17 -5.71
C ASN A 44 -5.59 -2.72 -5.00
N ALA A 45 -5.48 -1.71 -4.14
CA ALA A 45 -6.63 -1.18 -3.42
C ALA A 45 -7.49 -0.26 -4.32
N ASP A 46 -8.80 -0.41 -4.31
CA ASP A 46 -9.70 0.60 -4.87
C ASP A 46 -9.81 1.79 -3.90
N LEU A 47 -9.11 2.88 -4.25
CA LEU A 47 -9.06 4.10 -3.44
C LEU A 47 -9.84 5.26 -4.08
N GLY A 48 -10.54 5.04 -5.20
CA GLY A 48 -11.16 6.11 -5.98
C GLY A 48 -12.22 6.89 -5.19
N GLY A 49 -13.15 6.17 -4.56
CA GLY A 49 -14.19 6.78 -3.72
C GLY A 49 -13.62 7.48 -2.49
N LEU A 50 -12.59 6.91 -1.87
CA LEU A 50 -11.90 7.50 -0.72
C LEU A 50 -11.19 8.81 -1.10
N ALA A 51 -10.54 8.85 -2.26
CA ALA A 51 -9.84 10.04 -2.75
C ALA A 51 -10.80 11.21 -2.99
N VAL A 52 -11.97 10.95 -3.58
CA VAL A 52 -13.02 11.97 -3.78
C VAL A 52 -13.50 12.52 -2.44
N ALA A 53 -13.93 11.64 -1.52
CA ALA A 53 -14.43 12.06 -0.22
C ALA A 53 -13.37 12.82 0.60
N ALA A 54 -12.11 12.37 0.59
CA ALA A 54 -11.02 13.03 1.28
C ALA A 54 -10.73 14.45 0.75
N ALA A 55 -10.86 14.64 -0.57
CA ALA A 55 -10.70 15.94 -1.21
C ALA A 55 -11.86 16.90 -0.90
N GLU A 56 -13.11 16.40 -0.92
CA GLU A 56 -14.31 17.17 -0.58
C GLU A 56 -14.27 17.64 0.89
N GLU A 57 -13.94 16.73 1.81
CA GLU A 57 -13.91 16.98 3.26
C GLU A 57 -12.60 17.62 3.75
N LYS A 58 -11.59 17.74 2.86
CA LYS A 58 -10.22 18.18 3.20
C LYS A 58 -9.62 17.42 4.38
N ARG A 59 -9.92 16.11 4.48
CA ARG A 59 -9.46 15.25 5.57
C ARG A 59 -8.86 13.97 5.01
N TYR A 60 -7.57 13.78 5.27
CA TYR A 60 -6.76 12.67 4.74
C TYR A 60 -6.35 11.63 5.80
N GLU A 61 -6.78 11.86 7.04
CA GLU A 61 -6.57 10.96 8.16
C GLU A 61 -7.92 10.40 8.60
N PHE A 62 -7.98 9.08 8.76
CA PHE A 62 -9.21 8.37 9.07
C PHE A 62 -8.89 7.06 9.80
N MET A 63 -9.89 6.51 10.47
CA MET A 63 -9.81 5.17 11.02
C MET A 63 -9.78 4.16 9.86
N LEU A 64 -8.72 3.37 9.77
CA LEU A 64 -8.54 2.34 8.77
C LEU A 64 -8.70 0.95 9.40
N SER A 65 -9.58 0.12 8.84
CA SER A 65 -9.80 -1.26 9.28
C SER A 65 -9.38 -2.22 8.17
N VAL A 66 -8.24 -2.89 8.35
CA VAL A 66 -7.73 -3.92 7.43
C VAL A 66 -7.49 -5.19 8.23
N GLN A 67 -8.40 -6.16 8.09
CA GLN A 67 -8.27 -7.47 8.71
C GLN A 67 -8.07 -8.51 7.62
N PRO A 68 -6.93 -9.22 7.57
CA PRO A 68 -6.77 -10.31 6.63
C PRO A 68 -7.75 -11.44 6.99
N LEU A 69 -8.23 -12.15 5.97
CA LEU A 69 -8.97 -13.38 6.19
C LEU A 69 -8.02 -14.42 6.80
N ARG A 70 -8.56 -15.24 7.70
CA ARG A 70 -7.84 -16.41 8.20
C ARG A 70 -7.77 -17.46 7.09
N VAL A 71 -6.58 -17.66 6.53
CA VAL A 71 -6.28 -18.74 5.58
C VAL A 71 -5.74 -19.93 6.39
N VAL A 72 -6.36 -21.11 6.24
CA VAL A 72 -5.99 -22.38 6.90
C VAL A 72 -5.55 -23.43 5.90
#